data_AF-A0A8H6CVJ7-F1
#
_entry.id   AF-A0A8H6CVJ7-F1
#
_cell.length_a   1.000
_cell.length_b   1.000
_cell.length_c   1.000
_cell.angle_alpha   90.00
_cell.angle_beta   90.00
_cell.angle_gamma   90.00
#
_symmetry.space_group_name_H-M   'P 1'
#
loop_
_entity.id
_entity.type
_entity.pdbx_description
1 polymer ?
#
loop_
_entity_poly.entity_id
_entity_poly.type
_entity_poly.pdbx_seq_one_letter_code
_entity_poly.pdbx_strand_id
1 'polypeptide(L)' 'MGINRVVQFQFKTDTSSDAIEKASITHAFVIQFDNPEDRDYYALKDPAHLAVVAELGPLVEKVQIIDLPRND' A
#
# COMPACT_ATOMS: atom_id res chain seq x y z
N MET A 1 7.03 -2.10 -16.56
CA MET A 1 6.47 -2.93 -15.48
C MET A 1 7.62 -3.59 -14.72
N GLY A 2 8.31 -2.80 -13.91
CA GLY A 2 9.31 -3.26 -12.96
C GLY A 2 8.89 -2.88 -11.55
N ILE A 3 8.16 -3.75 -10.85
CA ILE A 3 8.07 -3.63 -9.39
C ILE A 3 9.42 -4.07 -8.85
N ASN A 4 10.23 -3.10 -8.44
CA ASN A 4 11.60 -3.36 -8.01
C ASN A 4 11.64 -3.93 -6.59
N ARG A 5 10.73 -3.44 -5.74
CA ARG A 5 10.70 -3.79 -4.33
C ARG A 5 9.31 -3.60 -3.75
N VAL A 6 8.88 -4.56 -2.95
CA VAL A 6 7.71 -4.43 -2.07
C VAL A 6 8.19 -4.69 -0.64
N VAL A 7 7.82 -3.80 0.28
CA VAL A 7 8.03 -4.00 1.72
C VAL A 7 6.69 -3.89 2.42
N GLN A 8 6.36 -4.91 3.22
CA GLN A 8 5.19 -4.91 4.10
C GLN A 8 5.63 -4.49 5.50
N PHE A 9 4.84 -3.61 6.11
CA PHE A 9 4.90 -3.27 7.52
C PHE A 9 3.59 -3.70 8.17
N GLN A 10 3.70 -4.37 9.31
CA GLN A 10 2.56 -4.80 10.10
C GLN A 10 2.84 -4.53 11.57
N PHE A 11 1.88 -3.93 12.27
CA PHE A 11 1.97 -3.76 13.71
C PHE A 11 1.78 -5.10 14.41
N LYS A 12 2.49 -5.29 15.53
CA LYS A 12 2.32 -6.49 16.36
C LYS A 12 0.92 -6.50 16.97
N THR A 13 0.39 -7.68 17.19
CA THR A 13 -0.95 -7.90 17.76
C THR A 13 -1.12 -7.36 19.18
N ASP A 14 -0.02 -7.15 19.92
CA ASP A 14 0.02 -6.60 21.27
C ASP A 14 0.34 -5.10 21.33
N THR A 15 0.34 -4.40 20.18
CA THR A 15 0.54 -2.94 20.13
C THR A 15 -0.61 -2.24 20.85
N SER A 16 -0.30 -1.29 21.74
CA SER A 16 -1.31 -0.61 22.57
C SER A 16 -2.35 0.15 21.74
N SER A 17 -3.59 0.20 22.25
CA SER A 17 -4.73 0.84 21.58
C SER A 17 -4.47 2.30 21.24
N ASP A 18 -3.82 3.07 22.11
CA ASP A 18 -3.49 4.48 21.88
C ASP A 18 -2.68 4.75 20.59
N ALA A 19 -1.79 3.82 20.20
CA ALA A 19 -0.97 3.96 19.01
C ALA A 19 -1.76 3.59 17.73
N ILE A 20 -2.59 2.55 17.81
CA ILE A 20 -3.42 2.10 16.70
C ILE A 20 -4.60 3.04 16.47
N GLU A 21 -5.25 3.52 17.54
CA GLU A 21 -6.45 4.38 17.46
C GLU A 21 -6.14 5.72 16.80
N LYS A 22 -4.96 6.30 17.06
CA LYS A 22 -4.57 7.59 16.47
C LYS A 22 -4.24 7.50 14.99
N ALA A 23 -3.62 6.41 14.54
CA ALA A 23 -3.28 6.21 13.12
C ALA A 23 -4.43 5.59 12.32
N SER A 24 -5.20 4.69 12.96
CA SER A 24 -6.24 3.83 12.38
C SER A 24 -5.75 3.02 11.16
N ILE A 25 -4.46 2.67 11.11
CA ILE A 25 -3.83 1.88 10.05
C ILE A 25 -3.07 0.72 10.70
N THR A 26 -3.34 -0.51 10.27
CA THR A 26 -2.76 -1.75 10.84
C THR A 26 -1.68 -2.38 9.97
N HIS A 27 -1.72 -2.10 8.66
CA HIS A 27 -0.81 -2.62 7.66
C HIS A 27 -0.41 -1.48 6.72
N ALA A 28 0.84 -1.49 6.26
CA ALA A 28 1.31 -0.57 5.23
C ALA A 28 2.20 -1.31 4.23
N PHE A 29 2.17 -0.83 2.99
CA PHE A 29 2.98 -1.35 1.90
C PHE A 29 3.74 -0.19 1.25
N VAL A 30 5.03 -0.40 1.00
CA VAL A 30 5.82 0.50 0.17
C VAL A 30 6.23 -0.27 -1.08
N ILE A 31 5.84 0.26 -2.24
CA ILE A 31 6.13 -0.31 -3.54
C ILE A 31 7.01 0.66 -4.30
N GLN A 32 8.17 0.18 -4.73
CA GLN A 32 9.13 0.97 -5.51
C GLN A 32 8.99 0.64 -6.99
N PHE A 33 8.86 1.69 -7.79
CA PHE A 33 8.80 1.64 -9.25
C PHE A 33 10.04 2.32 -9.85
N ASP A 34 10.36 1.99 -11.10
CA ASP A 34 11.41 2.66 -11.87
C ASP A 34 11.04 4.10 -12.25
N ASN A 35 9.75 4.34 -12.54
CA ASN A 35 9.22 5.61 -13.01
C ASN A 35 7.72 5.75 -12.67
N PRO A 36 7.15 6.97 -12.77
CA PRO A 36 5.74 7.21 -12.50
C PRO A 36 4.78 6.47 -13.45
N GLU A 37 5.17 6.24 -14.71
CA GLU A 37 4.32 5.56 -15.69
C GLU A 37 4.08 4.09 -15.30
N ASP A 38 5.10 3.43 -14.78
CA ASP A 38 5.02 2.07 -14.26
C ASP A 38 4.13 2.00 -13.00
N ARG A 39 4.22 2.99 -12.12
CA ARG A 39 3.30 3.15 -10.97
C ARG A 39 1.86 3.32 -11.44
N ASP A 40 1.62 4.21 -12.39
CA ASP A 40 0.27 4.52 -12.89
C ASP A 40 -0.35 3.32 -13.61
N TYR A 41 0.46 2.57 -14.36
CA TYR A 41 0.02 1.30 -14.94
C TYR A 41 -0.38 0.31 -13.85
N TYR A 42 0.47 0.08 -12.85
CA TYR A 42 0.18 -0.83 -11.74
C TYR A 42 -1.09 -0.44 -10.99
N ALA A 43 -1.24 0.84 -10.62
CA ALA A 43 -2.36 1.32 -9.82
C ALA A 43 -3.70 1.32 -10.57
N LEU A 44 -3.69 1.58 -11.89
CA LEU A 44 -4.92 1.91 -12.64
C LEU A 44 -5.27 0.92 -13.74
N LYS A 45 -4.31 0.12 -14.23
CA LYS A 45 -4.47 -0.68 -15.46
C LYS A 45 -4.12 -2.15 -15.29
N ASP A 46 -3.23 -2.49 -14.36
CA ASP A 46 -2.81 -3.88 -14.17
C ASP A 46 -3.99 -4.73 -13.68
N PRO A 47 -4.47 -5.70 -14.50
CA PRO A 47 -5.60 -6.53 -14.12
C PRO A 47 -5.32 -7.35 -12.86
N ALA A 48 -4.06 -7.72 -12.59
CA ALA A 48 -3.70 -8.46 -11.38
C ALA A 48 -3.86 -7.58 -10.12
N HIS A 49 -3.38 -6.33 -10.17
CA HIS A 49 -3.57 -5.40 -9.05
C HIS A 49 -5.05 -5.04 -8.85
N LEU A 50 -5.79 -4.78 -9.93
CA LEU A 50 -7.21 -4.45 -9.85
C LEU A 50 -8.05 -5.59 -9.27
N ALA A 51 -7.68 -6.86 -9.53
CA ALA A 51 -8.32 -8.01 -8.91
C ALA A 51 -8.13 -8.01 -7.38
N VAL A 52 -6.91 -7.71 -6.90
CA VAL A 52 -6.62 -7.59 -5.46
C VAL A 52 -7.40 -6.44 -4.82
N VAL A 53 -7.49 -5.28 -5.50
CA VAL A 53 -8.30 -4.15 -5.01
C VAL A 53 -9.77 -4.53 -4.88
N ALA A 54 -10.32 -5.27 -5.85
CA ALA A 54 -11.70 -5.73 -5.81
C ALA A 54 -11.96 -6.75 -4.68
N GLU A 55 -11.01 -7.63 -4.39
CA GLU A 55 -11.10 -8.61 -3.31
C GLU A 55 -10.95 -7.99 -1.92
N LEU A 56 -9.96 -7.10 -1.74
CA LEU A 56 -9.66 -6.49 -0.44
C LEU A 56 -10.55 -5.31 -0.10
N GLY A 57 -11.06 -4.58 -1.10
CA GLY A 57 -11.87 -3.37 -0.90
C GLY A 57 -13.02 -3.54 0.10
N PRO A 58 -13.82 -4.62 0.05
CA PRO A 58 -14.88 -4.89 1.02
C PRO A 58 -14.41 -5.26 2.43
N LEU A 59 -13.14 -5.65 2.60
CA LEU A 59 -12.58 -6.14 3.86
C LEU A 59 -11.79 -5.07 4.62
N VAL A 60 -11.44 -3.97 3.95
CA VAL A 60 -10.62 -2.90 4.52
C VAL A 60 -11.48 -1.71 4.89
N GLU A 61 -11.45 -1.33 6.17
CA GLU A 61 -12.22 -0.19 6.68
C GLU A 61 -11.69 1.16 6.17
N LYS A 62 -10.36 1.30 6.04
CA LYS A 62 -9.69 2.56 5.67
C LYS A 62 -8.44 2.30 4.83
N VAL A 63 -8.28 3.06 3.76
CA VAL A 63 -7.09 3.04 2.90
C VAL A 63 -6.54 4.46 2.76
N GLN A 64 -5.21 4.59 2.81
CA GLN A 64 -4.49 5.82 2.50
C GLN A 64 -3.36 5.50 1.52
N ILE A 65 -3.29 6.25 0.43
CA ILE A 65 -2.25 6.13 -0.60
C ILE A 65 -1.42 7.40 -0.56
N ILE A 66 -0.11 7.26 -0.46
CA ILE A 66 0.84 8.37 -0.39
C ILE A 66 1.93 8.12 -1.43
N ASP A 67 2.06 9.05 -2.36
CA ASP A 67 3.19 9.06 -3.28
C ASP A 67 4.43 9.61 -2.57
N LEU A 68 5.50 8.80 -2.56
CA LEU A 68 6.78 9.18 -1.99
C LEU A 68 7.76 9.46 -3.15
N PRO A 69 8.16 10.73 -3.39
CA PRO A 69 9.21 11.02 -4.34
C PRO A 69 10.52 10.42 -3.84
N ARG A 70 11.36 9.98 -4.77
CA ARG A 70 12.73 9.57 -4.45
C ARG A 70 13.52 10.85 -4.11
N ASN A 71 14.18 10.86 -2.95
CA ASN A 71 14.96 11.99 -2.46
C ASN A 71 16.44 11.89 -2.88
N ASP A 72 16.73 11.31 -4.04
CA ASP A 72 18.09 11.17 -4.57
C ASP A 72 18.55 12.38 -5.40
#